data_AF-A0A945MRQ9-F1
#
_entry.id   AF-A0A945MRQ9-F1
#
_cell.length_a   1.000
_cell.length_b   1.000
_cell.length_c   1.000
_cell.angle_alpha   90.00
_cell.angle_beta   90.00
_cell.angle_gamma   90.00
#
_symmetry.space_group_name_H-M   'P 1'
#
loop_
_entity.id
_entity.type
_entity.pdbx_description
1 polymer ?
#
loop_
_entity_poly.entity_id
_entity_poly.type
_entity_poly.pdbx_seq_one_letter_code
_entity_poly.pdbx_strand_id
1 'polypeptide(L)'
;MPRIETIVPPTPIRFIFFADLHLSDRLDTAAHCALEWAVETINRERPDFLAVAGDATTFGTQASTAHLLAALDRIERPVYFTPGNAELRDRAGLTLYGERLTPASRHLRQGDLSVLFPDTSTGTLPATEREWLQNTCLADSAKRHILITHFPLDALQNESAEWLAQWLTAWRVELVVSGHRHIHRRRALAETVELVCRGMDPDKAIGDMPGLSLIESTQPNEWCERFLPWSPAIELLPTDLPKGIHPVGWSIHGDPVEATRETRELGLSCLEIRPKEMEFSRPALHEELAQLRDMGPLYLSYHLPNLAWNETADGFTGEEDVVEGLELALAVGAASLTVHVPRARAELMEKEEEPTELYSTFQDLYAQLFGDAVRSGVRLSIENIHNPASTPIDSPALEFATRIDEYLRWIDAVQSAIADTPANTIGAHFDIGHARNNGGDLDNMQPLGDWYARIGTRITGYHIHQVNQNPQTGKLANHLTIENLFGPRISYAGFLWAWSKRQINRAPLFVEVRQAAGRRETAARLKNLFDNADRIREAADLPDREPP
;
A
#
# COMPACT_ATOMS: atom_id res chain seq x y z
N MET A 1 -24.15 29.40 55.16
CA MET A 1 -24.32 29.58 53.71
C MET A 1 -23.44 28.56 53.01
N PRO A 2 -23.97 27.69 52.14
CA PRO A 2 -23.12 26.82 51.33
C PRO A 2 -22.35 27.69 50.34
N ARG A 3 -21.04 27.47 50.22
CA ARG A 3 -20.24 28.06 49.14
C ARG A 3 -20.80 27.52 47.84
N ILE A 4 -21.37 28.40 47.02
CA ILE A 4 -21.62 28.13 45.62
C ILE A 4 -20.23 27.99 45.00
N GLU A 5 -19.77 26.75 44.79
CA GLU A 5 -18.64 26.50 43.91
C GLU A 5 -19.08 26.99 42.53
N THR A 6 -18.48 28.09 42.08
CA THR A 6 -18.55 28.51 40.70
C THR A 6 -18.00 27.38 39.84
N ILE A 7 -18.89 26.62 39.22
CA ILE A 7 -18.57 25.63 38.19
C ILE A 7 -17.97 26.43 37.03
N VAL A 8 -16.65 26.48 36.95
CA VAL A 8 -15.95 26.97 35.77
C VAL A 8 -16.28 25.96 34.67
N PRO A 9 -16.91 26.38 33.55
CA PRO A 9 -17.16 25.46 32.45
C PRO A 9 -15.82 24.86 31.99
N PRO A 10 -15.75 23.55 31.71
CA PRO A 10 -14.51 22.92 31.29
C PRO A 10 -13.98 23.64 30.05
N THR A 11 -12.69 23.96 30.05
CA THR A 11 -12.04 24.52 28.87
C THR A 11 -12.18 23.52 27.74
N PRO A 12 -12.68 23.91 26.55
CA PRO A 12 -12.71 23.04 25.39
C PRO A 12 -11.33 22.45 25.16
N ILE A 13 -11.26 21.16 24.87
CA ILE A 13 -10.01 20.48 24.54
C ILE A 13 -10.05 19.98 23.10
N ARG A 14 -8.95 20.17 22.39
CA ARG A 14 -8.78 19.82 20.98
C ARG A 14 -7.43 19.14 20.82
N PHE A 15 -7.39 17.94 20.25
CA PHE A 15 -6.14 17.27 19.92
C PHE A 15 -6.21 16.63 18.54
N ILE A 16 -5.05 16.48 17.92
CA ILE A 16 -4.93 15.73 16.67
C ILE A 16 -4.38 14.35 17.00
N PHE A 17 -5.03 13.32 16.46
CA PHE A 17 -4.54 11.96 16.47
C PHE A 17 -3.76 11.66 15.18
N PHE A 18 -2.54 11.13 15.36
CA PHE A 18 -1.61 10.72 14.30
C PHE A 18 -1.14 9.29 14.61
N ALA A 19 -1.33 8.37 13.66
CA ALA A 19 -0.85 6.99 13.76
C ALA A 19 -0.68 6.38 12.38
N ASP A 20 -0.05 5.22 12.33
CA ASP A 20 -0.07 4.33 11.17
C ASP A 20 0.39 5.05 9.89
N LEU A 21 1.46 5.84 9.97
CA LEU A 21 2.08 6.47 8.79
C LEU A 21 2.94 5.48 8.02
N HIS A 22 3.53 4.49 8.72
CA HIS A 22 4.45 3.51 8.15
C HIS A 22 5.55 4.15 7.30
N LEU A 23 6.20 5.20 7.82
CA LEU A 23 7.29 5.89 7.14
C LEU A 23 8.49 4.94 6.93
N SER A 24 8.95 4.80 5.68
CA SER A 24 10.17 4.06 5.34
C SER A 24 11.42 4.94 5.50
N ASP A 25 12.60 4.39 5.23
CA ASP A 25 13.84 5.16 5.23
C ASP A 25 13.91 6.19 4.08
N ARG A 26 13.00 6.09 3.11
CA ARG A 26 12.98 6.93 1.91
C ARG A 26 12.20 8.22 2.14
N LEU A 27 12.74 9.32 1.60
CA LEU A 27 12.12 10.65 1.64
C LEU A 27 11.29 10.96 0.39
N ASP A 28 11.44 10.17 -0.66
CA ASP A 28 10.73 10.33 -1.93
C ASP A 28 9.51 9.41 -1.99
N THR A 29 8.70 9.34 -0.93
CA THR A 29 7.50 8.48 -0.91
C THR A 29 6.24 9.29 -0.63
N ALA A 30 5.08 8.70 -0.97
CA ALA A 30 3.78 9.27 -0.63
C ALA A 30 3.63 9.45 0.89
N ALA A 31 4.09 8.49 1.69
CA ALA A 31 4.10 8.58 3.15
C ALA A 31 4.95 9.76 3.65
N HIS A 32 6.14 9.97 3.08
CA HIS A 32 6.93 11.15 3.45
C HIS A 32 6.22 12.47 3.08
N CYS A 33 5.59 12.54 1.90
CA CYS A 33 4.77 13.70 1.53
C CYS A 33 3.57 13.91 2.48
N ALA A 34 2.94 12.83 2.93
CA ALA A 34 1.86 12.88 3.91
C ALA A 34 2.34 13.36 5.29
N LEU A 35 3.56 13.01 5.70
CA LEU A 35 4.20 13.53 6.92
C LEU A 35 4.39 15.05 6.86
N GLU A 36 4.97 15.56 5.77
CA GLU A 36 5.17 17.00 5.59
C GLU A 36 3.84 17.77 5.64
N TRP A 37 2.83 17.27 4.91
CA TRP A 37 1.49 17.84 4.96
C TRP A 37 0.88 17.78 6.37
N ALA A 38 1.11 16.70 7.12
CA ALA A 38 0.59 16.54 8.47
C ALA A 38 1.20 17.58 9.41
N VAL A 39 2.52 17.80 9.35
CA VAL A 39 3.21 18.82 10.16
C VAL A 39 2.61 20.21 9.92
N GLU A 40 2.48 20.60 8.66
CA GLU A 40 1.87 21.89 8.28
C GLU A 40 0.42 22.00 8.76
N THR A 41 -0.35 20.93 8.62
CA THR A 41 -1.76 20.87 9.02
C THR A 41 -1.91 20.97 10.53
N ILE A 42 -1.10 20.26 11.30
CA ILE A 42 -1.14 20.31 12.77
C ILE A 42 -0.82 21.72 13.27
N ASN A 43 0.22 22.35 12.74
CA ASN A 43 0.60 23.72 13.12
C ASN A 43 -0.48 24.75 12.73
N ARG A 44 -1.18 24.54 11.60
CA ARG A 44 -2.31 25.38 11.17
C ARG A 44 -3.53 25.23 12.07
N GLU A 45 -3.91 24.00 12.41
CA GLU A 45 -5.10 23.69 13.21
C GLU A 45 -4.95 24.06 14.68
N ARG A 46 -3.70 24.17 15.16
CA ARG A 46 -3.32 24.59 16.51
C ARG A 46 -4.09 23.82 17.60
N PRO A 47 -4.00 22.47 17.62
CA PRO A 47 -4.57 21.71 18.73
C PRO A 47 -3.87 22.05 20.05
N ASP A 48 -4.46 21.67 21.17
CA ASP A 48 -3.82 21.76 22.49
C ASP A 48 -2.60 20.83 22.58
N PHE A 49 -2.67 19.66 21.94
CA PHE A 49 -1.55 18.73 21.80
C PHE A 49 -1.70 17.82 20.57
N LEU A 50 -0.60 17.20 20.17
CA LEU A 50 -0.54 16.11 19.19
C LEU A 50 -0.43 14.78 19.94
N ALA A 51 -1.27 13.82 19.55
CA ALA A 51 -1.25 12.46 20.03
C ALA A 51 -0.70 11.53 18.94
N VAL A 52 0.49 10.97 19.18
CA VAL A 52 1.12 9.98 18.29
C VAL A 52 0.90 8.58 18.86
N ALA A 53 0.24 7.70 18.11
CA ALA A 53 -0.17 6.37 18.59
C ALA A 53 0.33 5.23 17.70
N GLY A 54 1.64 5.18 17.54
CA GLY A 54 2.34 4.02 16.99
C GLY A 54 2.22 3.79 15.50
N ASP A 55 3.04 2.85 15.02
CA ASP A 55 3.21 2.48 13.61
C ASP A 55 3.49 3.70 12.72
N ALA A 56 4.24 4.65 13.28
CA ALA A 56 4.66 5.86 12.58
C ALA A 56 5.77 5.56 11.57
N THR A 57 6.54 4.50 11.81
CA THR A 57 7.58 3.98 10.92
C THR A 57 7.22 2.59 10.39
N THR A 58 7.71 2.19 9.22
CA THR A 58 7.39 0.86 8.66
C THR A 58 8.06 -0.28 9.44
N PHE A 59 9.32 -0.08 9.83
CA PHE A 59 10.14 -1.13 10.45
C PHE A 59 10.92 -0.63 11.68
N GLY A 60 10.63 0.59 12.17
CA GLY A 60 11.33 1.12 13.35
C GLY A 60 12.82 1.36 13.14
N THR A 61 13.32 1.36 11.91
CA THR A 61 14.74 1.59 11.59
C THR A 61 15.22 2.93 12.12
N GLN A 62 16.53 3.06 12.35
CA GLN A 62 17.12 4.31 12.83
C GLN A 62 16.85 5.49 11.90
N ALA A 63 16.94 5.29 10.58
CA ALA A 63 16.77 6.37 9.60
C ALA A 63 15.31 6.86 9.56
N SER A 64 14.32 5.98 9.36
CA SER A 64 12.90 6.35 9.42
C SER A 64 12.50 6.98 10.76
N THR A 65 13.02 6.46 11.88
CA THR A 65 12.79 7.04 13.21
C THR A 65 13.38 8.45 13.32
N ALA A 66 14.61 8.67 12.85
CA ALA A 66 15.22 9.99 12.84
C ALA A 66 14.44 10.99 11.97
N HIS A 67 13.95 10.57 10.80
CA HIS A 67 13.10 11.39 9.94
C HIS A 67 11.79 11.78 10.64
N LEU A 68 11.13 10.83 11.30
CA LEU A 68 9.92 11.10 12.07
C LEU A 68 10.19 12.09 13.21
N LEU A 69 11.23 11.86 14.00
CA LEU A 69 11.56 12.74 15.14
C LEU A 69 11.87 14.17 14.65
N ALA A 70 12.63 14.32 13.58
CA ALA A 70 12.91 15.62 12.97
C ALA A 70 11.62 16.33 12.48
N ALA A 71 10.63 15.58 12.01
CA ALA A 71 9.33 16.13 11.65
C ALA A 71 8.51 16.54 12.89
N LEU A 72 8.50 15.71 13.94
CA LEU A 72 7.81 16.01 15.21
C LEU A 72 8.41 17.21 15.93
N ASP A 73 9.71 17.46 15.81
CA ASP A 73 10.38 18.62 16.41
C ASP A 73 9.98 19.96 15.75
N ARG A 74 9.35 19.92 14.57
CA ARG A 74 8.76 21.10 13.91
C ARG A 74 7.33 21.39 14.36
N ILE A 75 6.73 20.53 15.18
CA ILE A 75 5.38 20.73 15.69
C ILE A 75 5.42 21.76 16.82
N GLU A 76 4.63 22.83 16.71
CA GLU A 76 4.60 23.93 17.68
C GLU A 76 3.84 23.59 18.97
N ARG A 77 3.19 22.42 18.99
CA ARG A 77 2.33 21.96 20.08
C ARG A 77 2.98 20.79 20.84
N PRO A 78 2.66 20.62 22.13
CA PRO A 78 3.12 19.45 22.88
C PRO A 78 2.81 18.14 22.14
N VAL A 79 3.79 17.25 22.07
CA VAL A 79 3.67 15.95 21.39
C VAL A 79 3.78 14.85 22.43
N TYR A 80 2.74 14.02 22.51
CA TYR A 80 2.69 12.83 23.37
C TYR A 80 2.69 11.58 22.50
N PHE A 81 3.36 10.54 22.97
CA PHE A 81 3.72 9.39 22.14
C PHE A 81 3.47 8.07 22.86
N THR A 82 2.88 7.10 22.16
CA THR A 82 2.91 5.68 22.51
C THR A 82 3.33 4.87 21.28
N PRO A 83 4.19 3.84 21.42
CA PRO A 83 4.70 3.08 20.29
C PRO A 83 3.64 2.12 19.73
N GLY A 84 3.83 1.73 18.46
CA GLY A 84 3.13 0.63 17.82
C GLY A 84 4.04 -0.57 17.63
N ASN A 85 3.50 -1.64 17.07
CA ASN A 85 4.27 -2.86 16.83
C ASN A 85 5.42 -2.66 15.85
N ALA A 86 5.31 -1.73 14.91
CA ALA A 86 6.33 -1.49 13.90
C ALA A 86 7.59 -0.86 14.50
N GLU A 87 7.46 0.01 15.49
CA GLU A 87 8.62 0.61 16.20
C GLU A 87 9.44 -0.44 16.96
N LEU A 88 8.86 -1.59 17.31
CA LEU A 88 9.57 -2.67 18.02
C LEU A 88 10.46 -3.53 17.12
N ARG A 89 10.32 -3.43 15.79
CA ARG A 89 10.98 -4.33 14.82
C ARG A 89 12.50 -4.09 14.77
N ASP A 90 12.95 -2.88 15.09
CA ASP A 90 14.37 -2.53 15.18
C ASP A 90 14.68 -1.83 16.52
N ARG A 91 15.52 -2.48 17.33
CA ARG A 91 15.90 -1.98 18.66
C ARG A 91 16.72 -0.69 18.61
N ALA A 92 17.53 -0.52 17.56
CA ALA A 92 18.41 0.61 17.42
C ALA A 92 17.63 1.89 17.12
N GLY A 93 16.56 1.80 16.33
CA GLY A 93 15.63 2.91 16.13
C GLY A 93 14.70 3.13 17.33
N LEU A 94 14.19 2.06 17.97
CA LEU A 94 13.40 2.19 19.21
C LEU A 94 14.12 3.01 20.29
N THR A 95 15.44 2.83 20.41
CA THR A 95 16.28 3.57 21.37
C THR A 95 16.25 5.08 21.15
N LEU A 96 16.03 5.55 19.91
CA LEU A 96 15.98 6.98 19.59
C LEU A 96 14.74 7.68 20.17
N TYR A 97 13.65 6.96 20.43
CA TYR A 97 12.48 7.54 21.07
C TYR A 97 12.75 7.93 22.54
N GLY A 98 13.73 7.31 23.20
CA GLY A 98 14.29 7.73 24.50
C GLY A 98 13.29 8.35 25.46
N GLU A 99 13.42 9.66 25.69
CA GLU A 99 12.59 10.45 26.62
C GLU A 99 11.08 10.41 26.31
N ARG A 100 10.68 10.20 25.05
CA ARG A 100 9.27 10.14 24.63
C ARG A 100 8.54 8.89 25.16
N LEU A 101 9.28 7.83 25.49
CA LEU A 101 8.73 6.59 26.06
C LEU A 101 8.66 6.62 27.61
N THR A 102 9.20 7.67 28.24
CA THR A 102 9.14 7.77 29.70
C THR A 102 7.71 8.03 30.19
N PRO A 103 7.34 7.58 31.40
CA PRO A 103 6.01 7.82 31.96
C PRO A 103 5.58 9.30 31.96
N ALA A 104 6.51 10.23 32.18
CA ALA A 104 6.24 11.67 32.19
C ALA A 104 5.84 12.21 30.80
N SER A 105 6.37 11.62 29.73
CA SER A 105 6.05 11.97 28.34
C SER A 105 4.80 11.25 27.81
N ARG A 106 4.15 10.44 28.64
CA ARG A 106 2.98 9.61 28.32
C ARG A 106 1.75 9.95 29.19
N HIS A 107 1.80 11.09 29.87
CA HIS A 107 0.72 11.60 30.71
C HIS A 107 0.59 13.11 30.53
N LEU A 108 -0.61 13.57 30.21
CA LEU A 108 -0.99 14.99 30.21
C LEU A 108 -2.11 15.20 31.21
N ARG A 109 -1.96 16.24 32.05
CA ARG A 109 -3.05 16.74 32.89
C ARG A 109 -3.44 18.15 32.47
N GLN A 110 -4.72 18.33 32.18
CA GLN A 110 -5.31 19.61 31.83
C GLN A 110 -6.58 19.83 32.65
N GLY A 111 -6.46 20.58 33.74
CA GLY A 111 -7.57 20.82 34.66
C GLY A 111 -8.05 19.53 35.34
N ASP A 112 -9.30 19.15 35.08
CA ASP A 112 -9.94 17.95 35.61
C ASP A 112 -9.82 16.72 34.70
N LEU A 113 -9.14 16.87 33.56
CA LEU A 113 -8.90 15.85 32.56
C LEU A 113 -7.48 15.30 32.62
N SER A 114 -7.39 13.98 32.56
CA SER A 114 -6.15 13.21 32.46
C SER A 114 -6.11 12.46 31.13
N VAL A 115 -5.03 12.59 30.37
CA VAL A 115 -4.82 11.91 29.09
C VAL A 115 -3.64 10.96 29.23
N LEU A 116 -3.88 9.68 28.95
CA LEU A 116 -2.95 8.59 29.24
C LEU A 116 -2.59 7.84 27.96
N PHE A 117 -1.30 7.56 27.80
CA PHE A 117 -0.72 6.93 26.62
C PHE A 117 -0.09 5.57 26.95
N PRO A 118 -0.88 4.52 27.26
CA PRO A 118 -0.34 3.20 27.57
C PRO A 118 0.37 2.59 26.36
N ASP A 119 1.41 1.82 26.65
CA ASP A 119 2.09 1.02 25.63
C ASP A 119 1.32 -0.29 25.38
N THR A 120 0.76 -0.43 24.18
CA THR A 120 0.13 -1.65 23.69
C THR A 120 0.82 -2.23 22.45
N SER A 121 2.03 -1.77 22.14
CA SER A 121 2.79 -2.12 20.92
C SER A 121 2.99 -3.63 20.69
N THR A 122 2.87 -4.46 21.73
CA THR A 122 2.99 -5.92 21.66
C THR A 122 1.64 -6.65 21.46
N GLY A 123 0.54 -5.92 21.30
CA GLY A 123 -0.83 -6.49 21.33
C GLY A 123 -1.28 -6.92 22.73
N THR A 124 -0.50 -6.60 23.76
CA THR A 124 -0.79 -6.87 25.17
C THR A 124 -0.67 -5.59 25.98
N LEU A 125 -1.22 -5.59 27.18
CA LEU A 125 -1.00 -4.56 28.19
C LEU A 125 -0.25 -5.20 29.38
N PRO A 126 1.09 -5.12 29.41
CA PRO A 126 1.90 -5.78 30.44
C PRO A 126 1.62 -5.30 31.86
N ALA A 127 1.98 -6.11 32.86
CA ALA A 127 1.76 -5.78 34.27
C ALA A 127 2.34 -4.42 34.69
N THR A 128 3.51 -4.05 34.17
CA THR A 128 4.14 -2.75 34.43
C THR A 128 3.32 -1.57 33.91
N GLU A 129 2.68 -1.72 32.75
CA GLU A 129 1.79 -0.70 32.18
C GLU A 129 0.46 -0.64 32.94
N ARG A 130 -0.06 -1.79 33.38
CA ARG A 130 -1.25 -1.87 34.25
C ARG A 130 -1.01 -1.15 35.59
N GLU A 131 0.13 -1.40 36.23
CA GLU A 131 0.55 -0.74 37.47
C GLU A 131 0.74 0.76 37.26
N TRP A 132 1.36 1.18 36.15
CA TRP A 132 1.52 2.59 35.81
C TRP A 132 0.16 3.30 35.66
N LEU A 133 -0.79 2.72 34.92
CA LEU A 133 -2.14 3.29 34.76
C LEU A 133 -2.85 3.43 36.11
N GLN A 134 -2.81 2.39 36.94
CA GLN A 134 -3.42 2.41 38.27
C GLN A 134 -2.79 3.48 39.17
N ASN A 135 -1.46 3.52 39.26
CA ASN A 135 -0.74 4.47 40.10
C ASN A 135 -0.94 5.91 39.62
N THR A 136 -0.98 6.13 38.31
CA THR A 136 -1.21 7.46 37.73
C THR A 136 -2.60 7.95 38.08
N CYS A 137 -3.65 7.14 37.90
CA CYS A 137 -5.01 7.53 38.27
C CYS A 137 -5.24 7.67 39.78
N LEU A 138 -4.54 6.90 40.62
CA LEU A 138 -4.59 7.05 42.07
C LEU A 138 -3.89 8.33 42.57
N ALA A 139 -2.78 8.70 41.93
CA ALA A 139 -2.03 9.91 42.25
C ALA A 139 -2.67 11.17 41.64
N ASP A 140 -3.42 11.01 40.55
CA ASP A 140 -4.12 12.09 39.89
C ASP A 140 -5.47 12.38 40.58
N SER A 141 -5.79 13.66 40.73
CA SER A 141 -7.10 14.09 41.27
C SER A 141 -8.09 14.41 40.15
N ALA A 142 -7.71 14.16 38.89
CA ALA A 142 -8.56 14.27 37.72
C ALA A 142 -9.79 13.38 37.86
N LYS A 143 -10.92 13.87 37.37
CA LYS A 143 -12.21 13.16 37.44
C LYS A 143 -12.60 12.52 36.10
N ARG A 144 -11.88 12.88 35.05
CA ARG A 144 -12.15 12.53 33.65
C ARG A 144 -10.88 11.97 33.04
N HIS A 145 -11.01 10.90 32.26
CA HIS A 145 -9.87 10.23 31.66
C HIS A 145 -10.09 10.02 30.15
N ILE A 146 -9.03 10.15 29.37
CA ILE A 146 -8.95 9.72 27.98
C ILE A 146 -7.76 8.78 27.86
N LEU A 147 -7.94 7.72 27.07
CA LEU A 147 -6.89 6.78 26.74
C LEU A 147 -6.52 6.91 25.26
N ILE A 148 -5.23 7.00 24.96
CA ILE A 148 -4.70 7.03 23.60
C ILE A 148 -3.70 5.90 23.48
N THR A 149 -3.96 4.96 22.59
CA THR A 149 -3.22 3.69 22.51
C THR A 149 -3.02 3.28 21.06
N HIS A 150 -2.07 2.40 20.76
CA HIS A 150 -1.95 1.88 19.40
C HIS A 150 -3.05 0.85 19.08
N PHE A 151 -3.18 -0.21 19.89
CA PHE A 151 -4.16 -1.27 19.67
C PHE A 151 -5.56 -0.91 20.19
N PRO A 152 -6.63 -1.04 19.37
CA PRO A 152 -8.00 -1.00 19.87
C PRO A 152 -8.31 -2.21 20.75
N LEU A 153 -9.37 -2.13 21.56
CA LEU A 153 -9.70 -3.15 22.55
C LEU A 153 -9.92 -4.54 21.93
N ASP A 154 -10.47 -4.62 20.72
CA ASP A 154 -10.72 -5.89 20.01
C ASP A 154 -9.50 -6.43 19.25
N ALA A 155 -8.38 -5.71 19.27
CA ALA A 155 -7.09 -6.18 18.73
C ALA A 155 -6.14 -6.66 19.83
N LEU A 156 -6.40 -6.30 21.09
CA LEU A 156 -5.63 -6.78 22.23
C LEU A 156 -5.90 -8.27 22.48
N GLN A 157 -4.88 -8.95 23.01
CA GLN A 157 -5.06 -10.31 23.54
C GLN A 157 -6.12 -10.32 24.65
N ASN A 158 -6.91 -11.40 24.71
CA ASN A 158 -8.10 -11.51 25.56
C ASN A 158 -7.90 -11.03 27.00
N GLU A 159 -6.84 -11.48 27.68
CA GLU A 159 -6.58 -11.08 29.07
C GLU A 159 -6.37 -9.57 29.21
N SER A 160 -5.64 -8.95 28.27
CA SER A 160 -5.38 -7.51 28.28
C SER A 160 -6.65 -6.72 27.90
N ALA A 161 -7.45 -7.24 26.97
CA ALA A 161 -8.72 -6.65 26.60
C ALA A 161 -9.72 -6.69 27.77
N GLU A 162 -9.86 -7.83 28.45
CA GLU A 162 -10.73 -7.98 29.62
C GLU A 162 -10.31 -7.07 30.76
N TRP A 163 -9.01 -7.02 31.07
CA TRP A 163 -8.48 -6.13 32.11
C TRP A 163 -8.74 -4.67 31.76
N LEU A 164 -8.46 -4.26 30.52
CA LEU A 164 -8.64 -2.88 30.09
C LEU A 164 -10.12 -2.48 30.14
N ALA A 165 -11.04 -3.33 29.69
CA ALA A 165 -12.48 -3.06 29.77
C ALA A 165 -12.96 -2.81 31.21
N GLN A 166 -12.46 -3.60 32.18
CA GLN A 166 -12.75 -3.38 33.60
C GLN A 166 -12.15 -2.07 34.10
N TRP A 167 -10.92 -1.76 33.69
CA TRP A 167 -10.23 -0.53 34.07
C TRP A 167 -10.93 0.72 33.53
N LEU A 168 -11.35 0.73 32.26
CA LEU A 168 -12.09 1.83 31.63
C LEU A 168 -13.36 2.19 32.42
N THR A 169 -14.08 1.15 32.88
CA THR A 169 -15.29 1.30 33.70
C THR A 169 -14.98 1.85 35.08
N ALA A 170 -13.94 1.33 35.74
CA ALA A 170 -13.57 1.74 37.10
C ALA A 170 -13.14 3.21 37.20
N TRP A 171 -12.51 3.74 36.14
CA TRP A 171 -11.89 5.06 36.13
C TRP A 171 -12.67 6.12 35.32
N ARG A 172 -13.87 5.80 34.84
CA ARG A 172 -14.73 6.73 34.05
C ARG A 172 -13.97 7.33 32.86
N VAL A 173 -13.45 6.46 32.01
CA VAL A 173 -12.79 6.89 30.79
C VAL A 173 -13.85 7.34 29.80
N GLU A 174 -13.77 8.57 29.32
CA GLU A 174 -14.76 9.14 28.40
C GLU A 174 -14.50 8.72 26.96
N LEU A 175 -13.22 8.59 26.59
CA LEU A 175 -12.78 8.32 25.23
C LEU A 175 -11.55 7.41 25.21
N VAL A 176 -11.57 6.43 24.31
CA VAL A 176 -10.40 5.64 23.89
C VAL A 176 -10.16 5.93 22.42
N VAL A 177 -8.95 6.37 22.06
CA VAL A 177 -8.55 6.58 20.66
C VAL A 177 -7.42 5.63 20.30
N SER A 178 -7.53 4.99 19.15
CA SER A 178 -6.55 3.99 18.69
C SER A 178 -6.35 3.96 17.19
N GLY A 179 -5.24 3.36 16.75
CA GLY A 179 -4.87 3.15 15.35
C GLY A 179 -4.91 1.67 14.98
N HIS A 180 -3.84 1.16 14.38
CA HIS A 180 -3.52 -0.25 14.12
C HIS A 180 -4.37 -0.95 13.05
N ARG A 181 -5.67 -0.69 12.99
CA ARG A 181 -6.59 -1.39 12.08
C ARG A 181 -6.71 -0.75 10.69
N HIS A 182 -6.10 0.42 10.50
CA HIS A 182 -6.18 1.21 9.27
C HIS A 182 -7.59 1.56 8.78
N ILE A 183 -8.61 1.48 9.65
CA ILE A 183 -10.01 1.79 9.36
C ILE A 183 -10.49 2.91 10.27
N HIS A 184 -11.55 3.59 9.85
CA HIS A 184 -12.33 4.43 10.76
C HIS A 184 -13.45 3.60 11.40
N ARG A 185 -13.57 3.64 12.72
CA ARG A 185 -14.67 3.00 13.45
C ARG A 185 -14.95 3.72 14.76
N ARG A 186 -16.22 4.06 14.99
CA ARG A 186 -16.71 4.57 16.27
C ARG A 186 -17.65 3.56 16.91
N ARG A 187 -17.44 3.23 18.19
CA ARG A 187 -18.36 2.37 18.97
C ARG A 187 -18.50 2.85 20.41
N ALA A 188 -19.63 2.53 21.03
CA ALA A 188 -19.83 2.72 22.46
C ALA A 188 -19.40 1.48 23.25
N LEU A 189 -18.67 1.69 24.35
CA LEU A 189 -18.23 0.70 25.32
C LEU A 189 -18.76 1.12 26.70
N ALA A 190 -20.02 0.75 26.99
CA ALA A 190 -20.76 1.29 28.14
C ALA A 190 -20.78 2.83 28.14
N GLU A 191 -20.16 3.49 29.11
CA GLU A 191 -20.06 4.96 29.20
C GLU A 191 -18.88 5.55 28.42
N THR A 192 -18.00 4.71 27.87
CA THR A 192 -16.81 5.11 27.10
C THR A 192 -17.10 5.09 25.60
N VAL A 193 -16.59 6.06 24.85
CA VAL A 193 -16.54 5.99 23.38
C VAL A 193 -15.18 5.42 22.94
N GLU A 194 -15.16 4.44 22.05
CA GLU A 194 -13.93 4.03 21.35
C GLU A 194 -13.96 4.56 19.91
N LEU A 195 -12.89 5.26 19.53
CA LEU A 195 -12.63 5.72 18.18
C LEU A 195 -11.35 5.06 17.66
N VAL A 196 -11.50 4.23 16.64
CA VAL A 196 -10.39 3.71 15.83
C VAL A 196 -10.22 4.62 14.63
N CYS A 197 -9.04 5.19 14.48
CA CYS A 197 -8.69 6.11 13.41
C CYS A 197 -7.96 5.37 12.27
N ARG A 198 -8.19 5.82 11.04
CA ARG A 198 -7.72 5.16 9.81
C ARG A 198 -6.20 5.16 9.64
N GLY A 199 -5.51 6.17 10.17
CA GLY A 199 -4.08 6.34 9.95
C GLY A 199 -3.72 7.16 8.73
N MET A 200 -2.41 7.35 8.58
CA MET A 200 -1.81 8.31 7.65
C MET A 200 -1.14 7.67 6.43
N ASP A 201 -0.90 6.36 6.43
CA ASP A 201 -0.24 5.63 5.34
C ASP A 201 -1.11 5.60 4.06
N PRO A 202 -0.66 6.25 2.97
CA PRO A 202 -1.37 6.23 1.68
C PRO A 202 -1.51 4.85 1.02
N ASP A 203 -0.71 3.87 1.43
CA ASP A 203 -0.72 2.52 0.85
C ASP A 203 -1.50 1.51 1.70
N LYS A 204 -1.96 1.91 2.90
CA LYS A 204 -2.69 1.03 3.83
C LYS A 204 -4.02 1.59 4.33
N ALA A 205 -4.31 2.88 4.16
CA ALA A 205 -5.58 3.47 4.59
C ALA A 205 -6.78 2.77 3.92
N ILE A 206 -7.73 2.30 4.75
CA ILE A 206 -8.86 1.47 4.31
C ILE A 206 -10.17 2.26 4.32
N GLY A 207 -10.95 2.10 3.26
CA GLY A 207 -12.31 2.59 3.05
C GLY A 207 -12.39 4.00 2.47
N ASP A 208 -11.38 4.85 2.71
CA ASP A 208 -11.32 6.24 2.25
C ASP A 208 -9.88 6.79 2.43
N MET A 209 -9.61 8.03 2.00
CA MET A 209 -8.29 8.67 1.98
C MET A 209 -7.57 8.59 3.34
N PRO A 210 -6.22 8.53 3.38
CA PRO A 210 -5.47 8.72 4.63
C PRO A 210 -5.67 10.13 5.18
N GLY A 211 -5.44 10.32 6.48
CA GLY A 211 -5.57 11.64 7.08
C GLY A 211 -5.51 11.67 8.61
N LEU A 212 -5.63 12.88 9.15
CA LEU A 212 -5.60 13.14 10.58
C LEU A 212 -7.01 13.22 11.13
N SER A 213 -7.18 12.79 12.38
CA SER A 213 -8.43 13.00 13.14
C SER A 213 -8.21 14.12 14.15
N LEU A 214 -8.83 15.28 13.91
CA LEU A 214 -8.97 16.32 14.93
C LEU A 214 -10.14 15.95 15.83
N ILE A 215 -9.86 15.74 17.10
CA ILE A 215 -10.85 15.32 18.09
C ILE A 215 -11.02 16.45 19.08
N GLU A 216 -12.28 16.80 19.34
CA GLU A 216 -12.60 17.90 20.24
C GLU A 216 -13.77 17.60 21.16
N SER A 217 -13.72 18.22 22.33
CA SER A 217 -14.79 18.18 23.33
C SER A 217 -14.99 19.57 23.88
N THR A 218 -16.24 20.04 23.76
CA THR A 218 -16.69 21.31 24.37
C THR A 218 -17.43 21.07 25.69
N GLN A 219 -17.86 19.83 25.94
CA GLN A 219 -18.52 19.39 27.18
C GLN A 219 -18.04 17.98 27.58
N PRO A 220 -18.03 17.65 28.89
CA PRO A 220 -17.66 16.31 29.36
C PRO A 220 -18.46 15.21 28.67
N ASN A 221 -17.81 14.13 28.27
CA ASN A 221 -18.38 12.99 27.52
C ASN A 221 -18.91 13.30 26.10
N GLU A 222 -18.85 14.55 25.65
CA GLU A 222 -19.24 14.92 24.29
C GLU A 222 -17.99 15.10 23.43
N TRP A 223 -17.70 14.08 22.61
CA TRP A 223 -16.54 14.02 21.73
C TRP A 223 -16.98 14.00 20.26
N CYS A 224 -16.58 15.02 19.51
CA CYS A 224 -16.71 15.04 18.07
C CYS A 224 -15.34 14.87 17.39
N GLU A 225 -15.38 14.35 16.17
CA GLU A 225 -14.22 14.16 15.32
C GLU A 225 -14.44 14.92 14.02
N ARG A 226 -13.45 15.73 13.65
CA ARG A 226 -13.32 16.30 12.33
C ARG A 226 -12.10 15.68 11.66
N PHE A 227 -12.34 14.94 10.59
CA PHE A 227 -11.27 14.38 9.78
C PHE A 227 -10.66 15.41 8.84
N LEU A 228 -9.34 15.37 8.73
CA LEU A 228 -8.54 16.19 7.84
C LEU A 228 -7.93 15.23 6.81
N PRO A 229 -8.49 15.13 5.59
CA PRO A 229 -7.96 14.23 4.58
C PRO A 229 -6.63 14.76 4.01
N TRP A 230 -5.64 13.88 3.85
CA TRP A 230 -4.53 14.14 2.96
C TRP A 230 -5.03 14.02 1.52
N SER A 231 -5.36 15.15 0.90
CA SER A 231 -5.94 15.23 -0.45
C SER A 231 -5.06 16.11 -1.34
N PRO A 232 -3.87 15.64 -1.74
CA PRO A 232 -3.05 16.37 -2.71
C PRO A 232 -3.83 16.54 -4.02
N ALA A 233 -3.52 17.60 -4.79
CA ALA A 233 -4.05 17.72 -6.14
C ALA A 233 -3.56 16.52 -6.98
N ILE A 234 -4.50 15.77 -7.55
CA ILE A 234 -4.23 14.58 -8.36
C ILE A 234 -4.47 14.92 -9.83
N GLU A 235 -3.44 14.70 -10.64
CA GLU A 235 -3.48 14.83 -12.09
C GLU A 235 -3.22 13.46 -12.73
N LEU A 236 -4.26 12.85 -13.30
CA LEU A 236 -4.14 11.51 -13.90
C LEU A 236 -3.83 11.54 -15.40
N LEU A 237 -4.15 12.64 -16.09
CA LEU A 237 -3.96 12.81 -17.53
C LEU A 237 -3.16 14.09 -17.83
N PRO A 238 -2.39 14.16 -18.94
CA PRO A 238 -2.24 13.13 -19.97
C PRO A 238 -1.39 11.94 -19.51
N THR A 239 -1.58 10.80 -20.15
CA THR A 239 -0.72 9.62 -20.04
C THR A 239 0.54 9.78 -20.87
N ASP A 240 1.52 8.88 -20.66
CA ASP A 240 2.71 8.80 -21.52
C ASP A 240 2.47 7.87 -22.73
N LEU A 241 1.20 7.58 -23.04
CA LEU A 241 0.75 6.76 -24.15
C LEU A 241 0.53 7.59 -25.41
N PRO A 242 0.52 6.96 -26.60
CA PRO A 242 0.11 7.63 -27.83
C PRO A 242 -1.22 8.40 -27.67
N LYS A 243 -1.31 9.54 -28.33
CA LYS A 243 -2.46 10.44 -28.24
C LYS A 243 -3.77 9.69 -28.55
N GLY A 244 -4.75 9.84 -27.67
CA GLY A 244 -6.08 9.23 -27.82
C GLY A 244 -6.22 7.87 -27.14
N ILE A 245 -5.15 7.34 -26.53
CA ILE A 245 -5.21 6.11 -25.73
C ILE A 245 -5.53 6.45 -24.27
N HIS A 246 -6.67 5.95 -23.79
CA HIS A 246 -7.00 5.89 -22.38
C HIS A 246 -6.15 4.79 -21.71
N PRO A 247 -5.58 5.02 -20.51
CA PRO A 247 -4.58 4.10 -19.94
C PRO A 247 -5.18 2.80 -19.40
N VAL A 248 -6.47 2.78 -19.08
CA VAL A 248 -7.14 1.60 -18.52
C VAL A 248 -7.42 0.59 -19.62
N GLY A 249 -6.95 -0.63 -19.39
CA GLY A 249 -7.21 -1.85 -20.15
C GLY A 249 -7.34 -3.04 -19.22
N TRP A 250 -7.14 -4.24 -19.76
CA TRP A 250 -7.07 -5.46 -18.96
C TRP A 250 -6.15 -6.52 -19.55
N SER A 251 -5.76 -7.46 -18.69
CA SER A 251 -5.11 -8.70 -19.04
C SER A 251 -6.08 -9.85 -18.73
N ILE A 252 -6.55 -10.54 -19.78
CA ILE A 252 -7.52 -11.64 -19.63
C ILE A 252 -6.78 -12.94 -19.91
N HIS A 253 -6.59 -13.73 -18.85
CA HIS A 253 -6.11 -15.10 -18.99
C HIS A 253 -7.24 -16.00 -19.53
N GLY A 254 -7.26 -16.25 -20.83
CA GLY A 254 -8.39 -16.90 -21.50
C GLY A 254 -8.22 -17.02 -23.00
N ASP A 255 -9.35 -17.04 -23.73
CA ASP A 255 -9.35 -17.03 -25.21
C ASP A 255 -9.07 -15.60 -25.71
N PRO A 256 -7.99 -15.39 -26.50
CA PRO A 256 -7.66 -14.08 -27.07
C PRO A 256 -8.74 -13.45 -27.94
N VAL A 257 -9.54 -14.26 -28.65
CA VAL A 257 -10.62 -13.78 -29.52
C VAL A 257 -11.73 -13.15 -28.67
N GLU A 258 -12.16 -13.86 -27.63
CA GLU A 258 -13.16 -13.35 -26.68
C GLU A 258 -12.66 -12.14 -25.91
N ALA A 259 -11.39 -12.15 -25.46
CA ALA A 259 -10.79 -11.01 -24.78
C ALA A 259 -10.76 -9.76 -25.68
N THR A 260 -10.43 -9.92 -26.96
CA THR A 260 -10.43 -8.81 -27.93
C THR A 260 -11.84 -8.28 -28.19
N ARG A 261 -12.82 -9.17 -28.36
CA ARG A 261 -14.23 -8.79 -28.52
C ARG A 261 -14.74 -8.03 -27.30
N GLU A 262 -14.47 -8.54 -26.10
CA GLU A 262 -14.90 -7.90 -24.85
C GLU A 262 -14.27 -6.50 -24.70
N THR A 263 -13.00 -6.35 -25.08
CA THR A 263 -12.28 -5.06 -25.05
C THR A 263 -12.98 -4.03 -25.93
N ARG A 264 -13.39 -4.47 -27.13
CA ARG A 264 -14.13 -3.67 -28.09
C ARG A 264 -15.49 -3.25 -27.55
N GLU A 265 -16.24 -4.18 -26.97
CA GLU A 265 -17.58 -3.93 -26.42
C GLU A 265 -17.56 -2.91 -25.27
N LEU A 266 -16.51 -2.90 -24.45
CA LEU A 266 -16.34 -1.90 -23.39
C LEU A 266 -15.64 -0.61 -23.83
N GLY A 267 -15.18 -0.53 -25.09
CA GLY A 267 -14.50 0.65 -25.61
C GLY A 267 -13.16 0.96 -24.91
N LEU A 268 -12.41 -0.08 -24.55
CA LEU A 268 -11.06 0.07 -23.98
C LEU A 268 -10.02 0.21 -25.09
N SER A 269 -8.97 0.99 -24.84
CA SER A 269 -7.88 1.25 -25.79
C SER A 269 -6.56 0.57 -25.40
N CYS A 270 -6.55 -0.20 -24.32
CA CYS A 270 -5.42 -1.01 -23.88
C CYS A 270 -5.89 -2.46 -23.72
N LEU A 271 -5.14 -3.39 -24.32
CA LEU A 271 -5.38 -4.83 -24.21
C LEU A 271 -4.06 -5.54 -24.01
N GLU A 272 -4.00 -6.42 -23.02
CA GLU A 272 -2.98 -7.45 -22.95
C GLU A 272 -3.58 -8.82 -23.28
N ILE A 273 -3.05 -9.45 -24.32
CA ILE A 273 -3.41 -10.81 -24.69
C ILE A 273 -2.63 -11.78 -23.82
N ARG A 274 -3.33 -12.68 -23.12
CA ARG A 274 -2.75 -13.73 -22.30
C ARG A 274 -3.50 -15.04 -22.54
N PRO A 275 -3.12 -15.81 -23.58
CA PRO A 275 -3.82 -17.04 -23.88
C PRO A 275 -3.74 -18.00 -22.71
N LYS A 276 -4.85 -18.69 -22.41
CA LYS A 276 -4.82 -19.83 -21.48
C LYS A 276 -4.14 -21.04 -22.11
N GLU A 277 -4.45 -21.27 -23.37
CA GLU A 277 -3.91 -22.35 -24.21
C GLU A 277 -3.44 -21.71 -25.52
N MET A 278 -2.45 -22.30 -26.18
CA MET A 278 -1.95 -21.82 -27.48
C MET A 278 -2.87 -22.18 -28.65
N GLU A 279 -3.84 -23.07 -28.42
CA GLU A 279 -4.84 -23.48 -29.40
C GLU A 279 -6.04 -22.51 -29.43
N PHE A 280 -6.02 -21.56 -30.36
CA PHE A 280 -7.16 -20.67 -30.66
C PHE A 280 -7.17 -20.25 -32.13
N SER A 281 -8.30 -19.68 -32.58
CA SER A 281 -8.46 -19.26 -33.97
C SER A 281 -7.66 -17.98 -34.28
N ARG A 282 -6.43 -18.14 -34.78
CA ARG A 282 -5.58 -17.02 -35.23
C ARG A 282 -6.29 -16.12 -36.26
N PRO A 283 -6.99 -16.65 -37.29
CA PRO A 283 -7.73 -15.79 -38.23
C PRO A 283 -8.82 -14.95 -37.54
N ALA A 284 -9.56 -15.53 -36.59
CA ALA A 284 -10.59 -14.79 -35.86
C ALA A 284 -9.98 -13.72 -34.94
N LEU A 285 -8.83 -13.99 -34.31
CA LEU A 285 -8.11 -12.99 -33.53
C LEU A 285 -7.68 -11.81 -34.40
N HIS A 286 -7.11 -12.07 -35.58
CA HIS A 286 -6.73 -11.01 -36.52
C HIS A 286 -7.93 -10.15 -36.94
N GLU A 287 -9.08 -10.78 -37.20
CA GLU A 287 -10.31 -10.07 -37.57
C GLU A 287 -10.81 -9.18 -36.42
N GLU A 288 -10.92 -9.71 -35.19
CA GLU A 288 -11.38 -8.92 -34.04
C GLU A 288 -10.40 -7.79 -33.69
N LEU A 289 -9.08 -8.02 -33.82
CA LEU A 289 -8.07 -6.97 -33.61
C LEU A 289 -8.13 -5.88 -34.69
N ALA A 290 -8.43 -6.24 -35.94
CA ALA A 290 -8.65 -5.26 -37.00
C ALA A 290 -9.86 -4.39 -36.68
N GLN A 291 -10.99 -5.01 -36.29
CA GLN A 291 -12.20 -4.29 -35.87
C GLN A 291 -11.97 -3.39 -34.65
N LEU A 292 -11.15 -3.83 -33.69
CA LEU A 292 -10.79 -3.02 -32.53
C LEU A 292 -9.92 -1.81 -32.92
N ARG A 293 -8.95 -1.99 -33.82
CA ARG A 293 -8.10 -0.89 -34.34
C ARG A 293 -8.88 0.12 -35.17
N ASP A 294 -9.95 -0.30 -35.84
CA ASP A 294 -10.83 0.60 -36.59
C ASP A 294 -11.60 1.57 -35.66
N MET A 295 -11.75 1.25 -34.37
CA MET A 295 -12.39 2.14 -33.39
C MET A 295 -11.48 3.25 -32.88
N GLY A 296 -10.15 3.10 -33.01
CA GLY A 296 -9.18 4.09 -32.60
C GLY A 296 -7.81 3.52 -32.23
N PRO A 297 -6.90 4.38 -31.72
CA PRO A 297 -5.59 3.96 -31.24
C PRO A 297 -5.68 2.85 -30.19
N LEU A 298 -4.90 1.79 -30.38
CA LEU A 298 -4.84 0.62 -29.50
C LEU A 298 -3.40 0.43 -29.00
N TYR A 299 -3.24 0.30 -27.68
CA TYR A 299 -2.04 -0.25 -27.08
C TYR A 299 -2.23 -1.74 -26.85
N LEU A 300 -1.45 -2.56 -27.57
CA LEU A 300 -1.51 -4.02 -27.50
C LEU A 300 -0.25 -4.55 -26.81
N SER A 301 -0.44 -5.23 -25.69
CA SER A 301 0.58 -6.03 -25.01
C SER A 301 0.31 -7.52 -25.23
N TYR A 302 1.34 -8.35 -25.15
CA TYR A 302 1.22 -9.80 -25.17
C TYR A 302 1.97 -10.39 -23.98
N HIS A 303 1.27 -11.09 -23.11
CA HIS A 303 1.87 -11.74 -21.95
C HIS A 303 2.36 -13.14 -22.34
N LEU A 304 3.67 -13.33 -22.27
CA LEU A 304 4.33 -14.56 -22.67
C LEU A 304 4.30 -15.62 -21.55
N PRO A 305 4.44 -16.91 -21.90
CA PRO A 305 4.65 -17.99 -20.95
C PRO A 305 5.90 -17.79 -20.09
N ASN A 306 6.00 -18.59 -19.02
CA ASN A 306 7.14 -18.52 -18.10
C ASN A 306 8.36 -19.24 -18.67
N LEU A 307 9.52 -18.61 -18.48
CA LEU A 307 10.81 -19.28 -18.61
C LEU A 307 11.30 -19.71 -17.22
N ALA A 308 11.53 -21.01 -17.04
CA ALA A 308 11.85 -21.60 -15.74
C ALA A 308 13.11 -22.46 -15.76
N TRP A 309 13.76 -22.55 -14.60
CA TRP A 309 14.88 -23.47 -14.38
C TRP A 309 14.37 -24.75 -13.72
N ASN A 310 14.66 -25.90 -14.33
CA ASN A 310 14.37 -27.21 -13.75
C ASN A 310 15.63 -27.77 -13.10
N GLU A 311 15.72 -27.66 -11.78
CA GLU A 311 16.86 -28.17 -11.00
C GLU A 311 17.10 -29.68 -11.14
N THR A 312 16.05 -30.47 -11.43
CA THR A 312 16.19 -31.93 -11.58
C THR A 312 16.73 -32.32 -12.95
N ALA A 313 16.34 -31.58 -13.98
CA ALA A 313 16.77 -31.81 -15.36
C ALA A 313 18.04 -31.04 -15.73
N ASP A 314 18.49 -30.10 -14.88
CA ASP A 314 19.61 -29.20 -15.13
C ASP A 314 19.45 -28.44 -16.46
N GLY A 315 18.26 -27.84 -16.66
CA GLY A 315 17.92 -27.20 -17.92
C GLY A 315 16.68 -26.31 -17.85
N PHE A 316 16.46 -25.54 -18.91
CA PHE A 316 15.32 -24.65 -19.04
C PHE A 316 14.04 -25.38 -19.43
N THR A 317 12.91 -24.84 -18.99
CA THR A 317 11.58 -25.21 -19.47
C THR A 317 10.81 -23.96 -19.89
N GLY A 318 9.88 -24.14 -20.83
CA GLY A 318 9.03 -23.07 -21.37
C GLY A 318 9.63 -22.27 -22.54
N GLU A 319 10.86 -22.58 -22.98
CA GLU A 319 11.49 -21.87 -24.11
C GLU A 319 10.69 -21.99 -25.41
N GLU A 320 10.23 -23.20 -25.77
CA GLU A 320 9.41 -23.43 -26.97
C GLU A 320 8.10 -22.62 -26.92
N ASP A 321 7.42 -22.60 -25.77
CA ASP A 321 6.18 -21.85 -25.57
C ASP A 321 6.42 -20.32 -25.67
N VAL A 322 7.56 -19.84 -25.15
CA VAL A 322 7.96 -18.44 -25.25
C VAL A 322 8.25 -18.05 -26.71
N VAL A 323 8.93 -18.91 -27.47
CA VAL A 323 9.19 -18.67 -28.90
C VAL A 323 7.87 -18.61 -29.67
N GLU A 324 6.97 -19.58 -29.48
CA GLU A 324 5.67 -19.57 -30.16
C GLU A 324 4.84 -18.32 -29.78
N GLY A 325 4.82 -17.97 -28.49
CA GLY A 325 4.15 -16.78 -28.00
C GLY A 325 4.73 -15.49 -28.58
N LEU A 326 6.05 -15.40 -28.70
CA LEU A 326 6.74 -14.24 -29.28
C LEU A 326 6.41 -14.09 -30.76
N GLU A 327 6.49 -15.16 -31.55
CA GLU A 327 6.11 -15.14 -32.96
C GLU A 327 4.68 -14.64 -33.14
N LEU A 328 3.78 -15.10 -32.28
CA LEU A 328 2.38 -14.69 -32.34
C LEU A 328 2.19 -13.23 -31.92
N ALA A 329 2.86 -12.77 -30.87
CA ALA A 329 2.85 -11.38 -30.43
C ALA A 329 3.30 -10.43 -31.55
N LEU A 330 4.37 -10.78 -32.26
CA LEU A 330 4.86 -10.02 -33.40
C LEU A 330 3.88 -10.06 -34.58
N ALA A 331 3.30 -11.23 -34.87
CA ALA A 331 2.32 -11.39 -35.94
C ALA A 331 1.06 -10.55 -35.73
N VAL A 332 0.59 -10.42 -34.49
CA VAL A 332 -0.57 -9.56 -34.16
C VAL A 332 -0.20 -8.09 -34.02
N GLY A 333 1.08 -7.73 -34.10
CA GLY A 333 1.56 -6.36 -33.99
C GLY A 333 1.47 -5.81 -32.57
N ALA A 334 1.87 -6.61 -31.57
CA ALA A 334 2.00 -6.15 -30.19
C ALA A 334 3.06 -5.06 -30.08
N ALA A 335 2.75 -4.01 -29.31
CA ALA A 335 3.69 -2.94 -28.99
C ALA A 335 4.58 -3.30 -27.78
N SER A 336 4.16 -4.29 -27.00
CA SER A 336 4.83 -4.72 -25.77
C SER A 336 4.72 -6.22 -25.56
N LEU A 337 5.74 -6.78 -24.93
CA LEU A 337 5.83 -8.16 -24.45
C LEU A 337 5.91 -8.10 -22.93
N THR A 338 4.96 -8.71 -22.25
CA THR A 338 5.03 -8.91 -20.79
C THR A 338 5.65 -10.26 -20.51
N VAL A 339 6.75 -10.28 -19.75
CA VAL A 339 7.46 -11.50 -19.36
C VAL A 339 7.69 -11.48 -17.86
N HIS A 340 7.48 -12.58 -17.14
CA HIS A 340 7.95 -12.63 -15.76
C HIS A 340 9.46 -12.68 -15.70
N VAL A 341 10.04 -12.21 -14.60
CA VAL A 341 11.42 -12.59 -14.20
C VAL A 341 11.63 -14.12 -14.25
N PRO A 342 12.89 -14.60 -14.35
CA PRO A 342 13.22 -16.02 -14.32
C PRO A 342 12.52 -16.77 -13.18
N ARG A 343 11.83 -17.87 -13.50
CA ARG A 343 11.26 -18.77 -12.49
C ARG A 343 12.36 -19.68 -11.96
N ALA A 344 13.08 -19.19 -10.95
CA ALA A 344 14.13 -19.89 -10.22
C ALA A 344 14.16 -19.44 -8.75
N ARG A 345 14.83 -20.21 -7.90
CA ARG A 345 15.07 -19.82 -6.50
C ARG A 345 16.10 -18.69 -6.46
N ALA A 346 15.90 -17.71 -5.58
CA ALA A 346 16.75 -16.53 -5.45
C ALA A 346 18.23 -16.91 -5.22
N GLU A 347 18.50 -17.90 -4.36
CA GLU A 347 19.87 -18.37 -4.04
C GLU A 347 20.61 -19.04 -5.21
N LEU A 348 19.88 -19.47 -6.24
CA LEU A 348 20.48 -20.04 -7.46
C LEU A 348 20.85 -18.93 -8.44
N MET A 349 20.17 -17.79 -8.38
CA MET A 349 20.38 -16.64 -9.25
C MET A 349 21.44 -15.69 -8.68
N GLU A 350 21.42 -15.45 -7.38
CA GLU A 350 22.36 -14.55 -6.72
C GLU A 350 22.91 -15.19 -5.43
N LYS A 351 24.21 -14.99 -5.18
CA LYS A 351 24.87 -15.35 -3.92
C LYS A 351 25.61 -14.14 -3.39
N GLU A 352 25.30 -13.74 -2.15
CA GLU A 352 25.88 -12.52 -1.55
C GLU A 352 25.70 -11.29 -2.45
N GLU A 353 24.53 -11.19 -3.11
CA GLU A 353 24.17 -10.14 -4.08
C GLU A 353 24.98 -10.14 -5.39
N GLU A 354 25.82 -11.15 -5.61
CA GLU A 354 26.56 -11.32 -6.86
C GLU A 354 25.85 -12.31 -7.80
N PRO A 355 25.76 -12.01 -9.12
CA PRO A 355 25.19 -12.91 -10.12
C PRO A 355 25.90 -14.26 -10.19
N THR A 356 25.14 -15.34 -10.32
CA THR A 356 25.70 -16.69 -10.56
C THR A 356 25.86 -16.99 -12.06
N GLU A 357 26.38 -18.17 -12.37
CA GLU A 357 26.37 -18.69 -13.74
C GLU A 357 24.94 -18.84 -14.28
N LEU A 358 23.99 -19.37 -13.49
CA LEU A 358 22.60 -19.51 -13.91
C LEU A 358 21.95 -18.16 -14.26
N TYR A 359 22.27 -17.12 -13.48
CA TYR A 359 21.83 -15.75 -13.79
C TYR A 359 22.31 -15.31 -15.17
N SER A 360 23.61 -15.52 -15.44
CA SER A 360 24.21 -15.15 -16.74
C SER A 360 23.59 -15.96 -17.88
N THR A 361 23.28 -17.24 -17.66
CA THR A 361 22.62 -18.09 -18.66
C THR A 361 21.19 -17.61 -18.95
N PHE A 362 20.41 -17.23 -17.95
CA PHE A 362 19.10 -16.60 -18.19
C PHE A 362 19.25 -15.27 -18.93
N GLN A 363 20.27 -14.47 -18.61
CA GLN A 363 20.52 -13.18 -19.24
C GLN A 363 20.81 -13.35 -20.74
N ASP A 364 21.68 -14.30 -21.09
CA ASP A 364 22.00 -14.65 -22.48
C ASP A 364 20.75 -15.15 -23.23
N LEU A 365 19.94 -16.00 -22.57
CA LEU A 365 18.72 -16.53 -23.15
C LEU A 365 17.67 -15.43 -23.41
N TYR A 366 17.51 -14.48 -22.48
CA TYR A 366 16.67 -13.29 -22.70
C TYR A 366 17.16 -12.46 -23.89
N ALA A 367 18.47 -12.27 -24.00
CA ALA A 367 19.04 -11.50 -25.10
C ALA A 367 18.85 -12.19 -26.46
N GLN A 368 18.99 -13.52 -26.49
CA GLN A 368 18.71 -14.34 -27.65
C GLN A 368 17.24 -14.27 -28.07
N LEU A 369 16.31 -14.46 -27.13
CA LEU A 369 14.88 -14.54 -27.43
C LEU A 369 14.29 -13.18 -27.81
N PHE A 370 14.60 -12.13 -27.05
CA PHE A 370 13.91 -10.85 -27.18
C PHE A 370 14.69 -9.78 -27.95
N GLY A 371 15.99 -10.01 -28.20
CA GLY A 371 16.87 -8.95 -28.68
C GLY A 371 16.43 -8.31 -29.99
N ASP A 372 16.00 -9.11 -30.97
CA ASP A 372 15.55 -8.59 -32.27
C ASP A 372 14.24 -7.80 -32.15
N ALA A 373 13.27 -8.30 -31.39
CA ALA A 373 12.02 -7.60 -31.13
C ALA A 373 12.28 -6.25 -30.45
N VAL A 374 13.12 -6.22 -29.42
CA VAL A 374 13.44 -4.98 -28.69
C VAL A 374 14.20 -3.98 -29.56
N ARG A 375 15.18 -4.43 -30.35
CA ARG A 375 15.89 -3.56 -31.31
C ARG A 375 14.95 -2.99 -32.38
N SER A 376 13.89 -3.70 -32.73
CA SER A 376 12.85 -3.21 -33.64
C SER A 376 11.87 -2.21 -33.00
N GLY A 377 11.99 -1.95 -31.69
CA GLY A 377 11.17 -1.01 -30.94
C GLY A 377 9.99 -1.62 -30.19
N VAL A 378 9.84 -2.96 -30.20
CA VAL A 378 8.87 -3.65 -29.32
C VAL A 378 9.36 -3.55 -27.88
N ARG A 379 8.46 -3.20 -26.96
CA ARG A 379 8.82 -3.08 -25.56
C ARG A 379 8.90 -4.45 -24.88
N LEU A 380 9.89 -4.67 -24.04
CA LEU A 380 9.99 -5.78 -23.10
C LEU A 380 9.69 -5.27 -21.69
N SER A 381 8.52 -5.64 -21.19
CA SER A 381 7.99 -5.27 -19.88
C SER A 381 8.15 -6.48 -18.96
N ILE A 382 9.18 -6.45 -18.11
CA ILE A 382 9.53 -7.56 -17.22
C ILE A 382 8.69 -7.42 -15.95
N GLU A 383 7.94 -8.45 -15.55
CA GLU A 383 6.99 -8.44 -14.45
C GLU A 383 7.58 -9.04 -13.17
N ASN A 384 7.36 -8.36 -12.04
CA ASN A 384 7.69 -8.89 -10.72
C ASN A 384 6.72 -10.01 -10.33
N ILE A 385 7.24 -10.99 -9.60
CA ILE A 385 6.45 -12.12 -9.09
C ILE A 385 6.26 -12.01 -7.58
N HIS A 386 5.52 -12.97 -7.03
CA HIS A 386 5.32 -13.11 -5.59
C HIS A 386 5.65 -14.53 -5.16
N ASN A 387 6.11 -14.65 -3.91
CA ASN A 387 6.33 -15.95 -3.29
C ASN A 387 4.99 -16.66 -3.00
N PRO A 388 5.00 -18.00 -2.86
CA PRO A 388 3.89 -18.70 -2.25
C PRO A 388 3.51 -18.09 -0.90
N ALA A 389 2.21 -18.10 -0.58
CA ALA A 389 1.70 -17.48 0.64
C ALA A 389 2.42 -18.01 1.90
N SER A 390 2.80 -17.10 2.79
CA SER A 390 3.50 -17.38 4.06
C SER A 390 4.93 -17.90 3.92
N THR A 391 5.60 -17.65 2.80
CA THR A 391 7.04 -17.94 2.67
C THR A 391 7.85 -17.01 3.58
N PRO A 392 8.67 -17.56 4.51
CA PRO A 392 9.54 -16.73 5.35
C PRO A 392 10.59 -15.96 4.54
N ILE A 393 11.00 -14.81 5.05
CA ILE A 393 11.97 -13.92 4.37
C ILE A 393 13.40 -14.49 4.29
N ASP A 394 13.70 -15.47 5.12
CA ASP A 394 14.96 -16.22 5.18
C ASP A 394 14.84 -17.61 4.53
N SER A 395 13.74 -17.88 3.84
CA SER A 395 13.51 -19.16 3.20
C SER A 395 14.46 -19.38 2.01
N PRO A 396 15.13 -20.55 1.91
CA PRO A 396 15.90 -20.92 0.70
C PRO A 396 15.00 -21.22 -0.51
N ALA A 397 13.68 -21.21 -0.31
CA ALA A 397 12.67 -21.40 -1.35
C ALA A 397 12.08 -20.08 -1.87
N LEU A 398 12.66 -18.92 -1.50
CA LEU A 398 12.26 -17.64 -2.08
C LEU A 398 12.45 -17.67 -3.61
N GLU A 399 11.43 -17.22 -4.33
CA GLU A 399 11.54 -16.99 -5.76
C GLU A 399 12.37 -15.73 -6.02
N PHE A 400 13.17 -15.78 -7.07
CA PHE A 400 14.03 -14.68 -7.50
C PHE A 400 13.21 -13.43 -7.87
N ALA A 401 13.75 -12.25 -7.55
CA ALA A 401 13.17 -10.95 -7.90
C ALA A 401 11.78 -10.70 -7.28
N THR A 402 11.57 -11.27 -6.10
CA THR A 402 10.49 -10.88 -5.17
C THR A 402 10.89 -9.73 -4.25
N ARG A 403 12.19 -9.37 -4.25
CA ARG A 403 12.74 -8.15 -3.65
C ARG A 403 12.98 -7.08 -4.71
N ILE A 404 12.78 -5.82 -4.35
CA ILE A 404 12.94 -4.67 -5.25
C ILE A 404 14.35 -4.62 -5.83
N ASP A 405 15.39 -4.85 -5.00
CA ASP A 405 16.79 -4.84 -5.44
C ASP A 405 17.09 -5.90 -6.50
N GLU A 406 16.72 -7.15 -6.23
CA GLU A 406 16.86 -8.29 -7.15
C GLU A 406 16.14 -8.01 -8.48
N TYR A 407 14.93 -7.47 -8.41
CA TYR A 407 14.12 -7.14 -9.57
C TYR A 407 14.77 -6.03 -10.43
N LEU A 408 15.23 -4.95 -9.81
CA LEU A 408 15.86 -3.84 -10.53
C LEU A 408 17.19 -4.26 -11.15
N ARG A 409 18.02 -5.03 -10.42
CA ARG A 409 19.26 -5.61 -10.94
C ARG A 409 18.99 -6.49 -12.16
N TRP A 410 17.97 -7.33 -12.10
CA TRP A 410 17.58 -8.18 -13.22
C TRP A 410 17.20 -7.35 -14.46
N ILE A 411 16.37 -6.32 -14.30
CA ILE A 411 16.02 -5.43 -15.42
C ILE A 411 17.27 -4.76 -15.99
N ASP A 412 18.21 -4.30 -15.14
CA ASP A 412 19.46 -3.69 -15.58
C ASP A 412 20.37 -4.68 -16.32
N ALA A 413 20.40 -5.94 -15.90
CA ALA A 413 21.14 -7.00 -16.58
C ALA A 413 20.55 -7.33 -17.96
N VAL A 414 19.23 -7.46 -18.08
CA VAL A 414 18.56 -7.68 -19.38
C VAL A 414 18.80 -6.49 -20.30
N GLN A 415 18.68 -5.27 -19.79
CA GLN A 415 18.96 -4.06 -20.57
C GLN A 415 20.41 -4.00 -21.04
N SER A 416 21.37 -4.45 -20.22
CA SER A 416 22.79 -4.49 -20.59
C SER A 416 23.11 -5.56 -21.62
N ALA A 417 22.40 -6.71 -21.58
CA ALA A 417 22.62 -7.81 -22.51
C ALA A 417 22.03 -7.54 -23.91
N ILE A 418 20.93 -6.80 -23.98
CA ILE A 418 20.32 -6.39 -25.24
C ILE A 418 20.85 -5.00 -25.63
N ALA A 419 22.03 -4.99 -26.25
CA ALA A 419 22.65 -3.77 -26.75
C ALA A 419 21.88 -3.12 -27.92
N ASP A 420 22.18 -1.84 -28.16
CA ASP A 420 21.64 -1.03 -29.27
C ASP A 420 20.11 -0.89 -29.28
N THR A 421 19.49 -0.84 -28.09
CA THR A 421 18.05 -0.71 -27.94
C THR A 421 17.61 0.75 -27.89
N PRO A 422 16.41 1.09 -28.42
CA PRO A 422 15.84 2.41 -28.22
C PRO A 422 15.61 2.67 -26.72
N ALA A 423 15.69 3.93 -26.29
CA ALA A 423 15.46 4.27 -24.89
C ALA A 423 14.06 3.83 -24.42
N ASN A 424 13.98 3.34 -23.18
CA ASN A 424 12.74 2.93 -22.52
C ASN A 424 11.97 1.77 -23.21
N THR A 425 12.67 0.91 -23.97
CA THR A 425 12.08 -0.32 -24.51
C THR A 425 12.22 -1.52 -23.58
N ILE A 426 13.08 -1.48 -22.56
CA ILE A 426 13.17 -2.51 -21.52
C ILE A 426 12.84 -1.85 -20.18
N GLY A 427 11.94 -2.44 -19.42
CA GLY A 427 11.55 -1.89 -18.12
C GLY A 427 10.62 -2.79 -17.33
N ALA A 428 10.04 -2.24 -16.26
CA ALA A 428 9.21 -2.97 -15.32
C ALA A 428 7.75 -3.02 -15.78
N HIS A 429 7.16 -4.20 -15.85
CA HIS A 429 5.72 -4.38 -15.74
C HIS A 429 5.38 -4.51 -14.26
N PHE A 430 4.89 -3.46 -13.62
CA PHE A 430 4.71 -3.51 -12.17
C PHE A 430 3.36 -4.13 -11.80
N ASP A 431 3.39 -5.37 -11.30
CA ASP A 431 2.24 -5.99 -10.65
C ASP A 431 2.18 -5.56 -9.17
N ILE A 432 1.22 -4.69 -8.88
CA ILE A 432 0.99 -4.11 -7.56
C ILE A 432 0.49 -5.17 -6.57
N GLY A 433 -0.33 -6.12 -7.04
CA GLY A 433 -0.83 -7.17 -6.19
C GLY A 433 0.25 -8.17 -5.81
N HIS A 434 1.15 -8.54 -6.73
CA HIS A 434 2.30 -9.39 -6.46
C HIS A 434 3.21 -8.76 -5.39
N ALA A 435 3.47 -7.46 -5.47
CA ALA A 435 4.23 -6.74 -4.45
C ALA A 435 3.60 -6.79 -3.04
N ARG A 436 2.28 -7.05 -2.94
CA ARG A 436 1.51 -7.18 -1.69
C ARG A 436 1.03 -8.60 -1.39
N ASN A 437 1.48 -9.59 -2.15
CA ASN A 437 1.06 -10.98 -2.01
C ASN A 437 2.16 -11.89 -1.42
N ASN A 438 3.26 -11.33 -0.91
CA ASN A 438 4.31 -12.12 -0.27
C ASN A 438 3.95 -12.46 1.19
N GLY A 439 3.16 -11.60 1.84
CA GLY A 439 2.77 -11.75 3.24
C GLY A 439 3.91 -11.44 4.23
N GLY A 440 3.55 -11.40 5.52
CA GLY A 440 4.51 -11.37 6.62
C GLY A 440 5.48 -10.19 6.60
N ASP A 441 6.74 -10.48 6.91
CA ASP A 441 7.79 -9.47 7.04
C ASP A 441 8.20 -8.87 5.69
N LEU A 442 8.15 -9.63 4.59
CA LEU A 442 8.59 -9.16 3.27
C LEU A 442 7.72 -8.02 2.74
N ASP A 443 6.39 -8.12 2.89
CA ASP A 443 5.45 -7.03 2.56
C ASP A 443 5.70 -5.77 3.41
N ASN A 444 6.17 -5.96 4.65
CA ASN A 444 6.43 -4.87 5.59
C ASN A 444 7.76 -4.18 5.33
N MET A 445 8.80 -4.90 4.90
CA MET A 445 10.11 -4.28 4.62
C MET A 445 10.14 -3.54 3.29
N GLN A 446 9.18 -3.80 2.39
CA GLN A 446 9.12 -3.21 1.06
C GLN A 446 7.71 -2.65 0.80
N PRO A 447 7.32 -1.57 1.51
CA PRO A 447 6.02 -0.95 1.32
C PRO A 447 5.83 -0.50 -0.14
N LEU A 448 4.59 -0.39 -0.61
CA LEU A 448 4.30 -0.02 -2.00
C LEU A 448 4.92 1.34 -2.39
N GLY A 449 4.95 2.31 -1.48
CA GLY A 449 5.67 3.57 -1.65
C GLY A 449 7.14 3.40 -2.04
N ASP A 450 7.82 2.39 -1.50
CA ASP A 450 9.22 2.10 -1.85
C ASP A 450 9.32 1.45 -3.24
N TRP A 451 8.37 0.57 -3.60
CA TRP A 451 8.27 0.05 -4.97
C TRP A 451 8.07 1.18 -5.98
N TYR A 452 7.13 2.11 -5.73
CA TYR A 452 6.88 3.24 -6.61
C TYR A 452 8.11 4.15 -6.74
N ALA A 453 8.75 4.50 -5.62
CA ALA A 453 9.92 5.37 -5.61
C ALA A 453 11.12 4.75 -6.33
N ARG A 454 11.33 3.44 -6.16
CA ARG A 454 12.52 2.76 -6.67
C ARG A 454 12.41 2.29 -8.11
N ILE A 455 11.25 1.78 -8.53
CA ILE A 455 11.04 1.46 -9.94
C ILE A 455 10.86 2.77 -10.74
N GLY A 456 10.02 3.68 -10.22
CA GLY A 456 9.85 5.03 -10.74
C GLY A 456 9.54 5.07 -12.24
N THR A 457 10.35 5.83 -12.98
CA THR A 457 10.20 6.03 -14.42
C THR A 457 10.66 4.84 -15.27
N ARG A 458 11.06 3.71 -14.66
CA ARG A 458 11.34 2.46 -15.37
C ARG A 458 10.06 1.65 -15.65
N ILE A 459 8.91 2.09 -15.12
CA ILE A 459 7.64 1.38 -15.32
C ILE A 459 7.15 1.55 -16.75
N THR A 460 6.71 0.44 -17.32
CA THR A 460 6.31 0.29 -18.72
C THR A 460 4.88 -0.21 -18.90
N GLY A 461 4.31 -0.79 -17.85
CA GLY A 461 2.94 -1.27 -17.73
C GLY A 461 2.65 -1.65 -16.28
N TYR A 462 1.37 -1.82 -15.96
CA TYR A 462 0.92 -2.24 -14.64
C TYR A 462 -0.07 -3.40 -14.73
N HIS A 463 0.06 -4.36 -13.81
CA HIS A 463 -1.06 -5.22 -13.42
C HIS A 463 -1.72 -4.66 -12.16
N ILE A 464 -3.05 -4.49 -12.25
CA ILE A 464 -3.86 -3.85 -11.23
C ILE A 464 -4.97 -4.80 -10.79
N HIS A 465 -4.92 -5.21 -9.54
CA HIS A 465 -5.92 -6.06 -8.87
C HIS A 465 -5.77 -5.98 -7.36
N GLN A 466 -6.75 -6.50 -6.62
CA GLN A 466 -6.72 -6.55 -5.16
C GLN A 466 -6.23 -7.92 -4.68
N VAL A 467 -5.61 -7.92 -3.49
CA VAL A 467 -5.24 -9.12 -2.73
C VAL A 467 -6.08 -9.14 -1.46
N ASN A 468 -6.57 -10.30 -1.03
CA ASN A 468 -7.23 -10.42 0.27
C ASN A 468 -6.95 -11.77 0.91
N GLN A 469 -7.07 -11.84 2.24
CA GLN A 469 -7.13 -13.13 2.90
C GLN A 469 -8.47 -13.80 2.59
N ASN A 470 -8.40 -15.02 2.09
CA ASN A 470 -9.57 -15.87 1.93
C ASN A 470 -10.14 -16.21 3.32
N PRO A 471 -11.41 -15.86 3.62
CA PRO A 471 -11.98 -16.03 4.96
C PRO A 471 -12.02 -17.48 5.45
N GLN A 472 -12.13 -18.46 4.54
CA GLN A 472 -12.23 -19.88 4.91
C GLN A 472 -10.88 -20.52 5.16
N THR A 473 -9.86 -20.15 4.40
CA THR A 473 -8.53 -20.79 4.43
C THR A 473 -7.47 -19.96 5.12
N GLY A 474 -7.72 -18.67 5.35
CA GLY A 474 -6.75 -17.69 5.87
C GLY A 474 -5.60 -17.36 4.90
N LYS A 475 -5.51 -18.06 3.76
CA LYS A 475 -4.47 -17.84 2.74
C LYS A 475 -4.77 -16.60 1.92
N LEU A 476 -3.73 -15.95 1.41
CA LEU A 476 -3.90 -14.85 0.47
C LEU A 476 -4.48 -15.36 -0.85
N ALA A 477 -5.52 -14.69 -1.31
CA ALA A 477 -6.14 -14.83 -2.62
C ALA A 477 -5.78 -13.59 -3.44
N ASN A 478 -5.32 -13.82 -4.66
CA ASN A 478 -4.80 -12.82 -5.57
C ASN A 478 -5.76 -12.59 -6.76
N HIS A 479 -5.55 -11.53 -7.54
CA HIS A 479 -6.34 -11.20 -8.74
C HIS A 479 -7.84 -10.98 -8.45
N LEU A 480 -8.12 -10.30 -7.34
CA LEU A 480 -9.48 -10.00 -6.88
C LEU A 480 -9.98 -8.64 -7.37
N THR A 481 -11.30 -8.49 -7.39
CA THR A 481 -12.00 -7.25 -7.71
C THR A 481 -11.54 -6.08 -6.83
N ILE A 482 -11.41 -4.90 -7.42
CA ILE A 482 -11.23 -3.64 -6.68
C ILE A 482 -12.61 -3.05 -6.39
N GLU A 483 -13.18 -3.44 -5.26
CA GLU A 483 -14.47 -2.94 -4.78
C GLU A 483 -14.38 -1.48 -4.29
N ASN A 484 -13.20 -1.08 -3.79
CA ASN A 484 -12.89 0.27 -3.35
C ASN A 484 -11.40 0.57 -3.65
N LEU A 485 -11.09 1.79 -4.07
CA LEU A 485 -9.71 2.24 -4.32
C LEU A 485 -8.85 2.26 -3.05
N PHE A 486 -9.48 2.38 -1.89
CA PHE A 486 -8.85 2.34 -0.57
C PHE A 486 -9.12 0.97 0.06
N GLY A 487 -8.67 -0.08 -0.62
CA GLY A 487 -8.92 -1.46 -0.24
C GLY A 487 -8.13 -1.89 1.00
N PRO A 488 -8.50 -3.04 1.60
CA PRO A 488 -7.95 -3.50 2.87
C PRO A 488 -6.47 -3.94 2.83
N ARG A 489 -5.97 -4.42 1.68
CA ARG A 489 -4.55 -4.81 1.51
C ARG A 489 -3.79 -3.85 0.61
N ILE A 490 -4.48 -3.31 -0.39
CA ILE A 490 -3.94 -2.32 -1.32
C ILE A 490 -4.85 -1.11 -1.28
N SER A 491 -4.32 -0.02 -0.75
CA SER A 491 -4.86 1.32 -0.94
C SER A 491 -4.10 1.98 -2.09
N TYR A 492 -4.83 2.51 -3.06
CA TYR A 492 -4.25 3.15 -4.24
C TYR A 492 -3.93 4.64 -4.02
N ALA A 493 -4.05 5.20 -2.82
CA ALA A 493 -3.76 6.62 -2.60
C ALA A 493 -2.29 6.95 -2.88
N GLY A 494 -1.35 6.09 -2.47
CA GLY A 494 0.07 6.23 -2.79
C GLY A 494 0.37 6.10 -4.29
N PHE A 495 -0.28 5.15 -4.98
CA PHE A 495 -0.20 5.00 -6.43
C PHE A 495 -0.66 6.27 -7.16
N LEU A 496 -1.83 6.81 -6.80
CA LEU A 496 -2.41 7.99 -7.46
C LEU A 496 -1.55 9.23 -7.23
N TRP A 497 -0.98 9.38 -6.03
CA TRP A 497 0.00 10.43 -5.75
C TRP A 497 1.25 10.26 -6.61
N ALA A 498 1.84 9.07 -6.65
CA ALA A 498 3.07 8.80 -7.41
C ALA A 498 2.86 9.04 -8.92
N TRP A 499 1.71 8.59 -9.44
CA TRP A 499 1.27 8.84 -10.82
C TRP A 499 1.10 10.33 -11.10
N SER A 500 0.43 11.04 -10.20
CA SER A 500 0.21 12.48 -10.34
C SER A 500 1.50 13.28 -10.35
N LYS A 501 2.45 12.91 -9.48
CA LYS A 501 3.77 13.55 -9.38
C LYS A 501 4.75 13.11 -10.46
N ARG A 502 4.36 12.20 -11.37
CA ARG A 502 5.26 11.57 -12.35
C ARG A 502 6.49 10.94 -11.70
N GLN A 503 6.36 10.50 -10.44
CA GLN A 503 7.37 9.65 -9.82
C GLN A 503 7.43 8.32 -10.55
N ILE A 504 6.25 7.79 -10.89
CA ILE A 504 6.07 6.64 -11.77
C ILE A 504 5.58 7.09 -13.14
N ASN A 505 5.94 6.33 -14.18
CA ASN A 505 5.45 6.61 -15.54
C ASN A 505 3.95 6.46 -15.63
N ARG A 506 3.31 7.27 -16.46
CA ARG A 506 1.87 7.19 -16.72
C ARG A 506 1.60 6.15 -17.83
N ALA A 507 1.94 4.89 -17.53
CA ALA A 507 1.94 3.73 -18.43
C ALA A 507 0.57 3.00 -18.47
N PRO A 508 0.34 2.00 -19.35
CA PRO A 508 -0.94 1.28 -19.41
C PRO A 508 -1.25 0.55 -18.10
N LEU A 509 -2.50 0.61 -17.64
CA LEU A 509 -3.02 -0.13 -16.48
C LEU A 509 -3.87 -1.30 -16.98
N PHE A 510 -3.36 -2.52 -16.83
CA PHE A 510 -4.10 -3.73 -17.15
C PHE A 510 -4.78 -4.27 -15.89
N VAL A 511 -6.11 -4.19 -15.86
CA VAL A 511 -6.91 -4.90 -14.85
C VAL A 511 -6.76 -6.40 -15.02
N GLU A 512 -6.24 -7.08 -14.01
CA GLU A 512 -5.99 -8.52 -14.04
C GLU A 512 -6.82 -9.23 -12.97
N VAL A 513 -8.14 -9.20 -13.16
CA VAL A 513 -9.11 -9.81 -12.24
C VAL A 513 -9.69 -11.08 -12.85
N ARG A 514 -9.66 -12.18 -12.08
CA ARG A 514 -10.08 -13.51 -12.57
C ARG A 514 -11.58 -13.61 -12.83
N GLN A 515 -12.42 -13.05 -11.95
CA GLN A 515 -13.86 -13.10 -12.12
C GLN A 515 -14.33 -12.07 -13.14
N ALA A 516 -15.03 -12.50 -14.19
CA ALA A 516 -15.45 -11.63 -15.30
C ALA A 516 -16.27 -10.41 -14.84
N ALA A 517 -17.25 -10.61 -13.95
CA ALA A 517 -18.04 -9.50 -13.41
C ALA A 517 -17.17 -8.49 -12.66
N GLY A 518 -16.30 -8.98 -11.77
CA GLY A 518 -15.36 -8.14 -11.01
C GLY A 518 -14.34 -7.42 -11.88
N ARG A 519 -13.87 -8.04 -12.96
CA ARG A 519 -12.99 -7.41 -13.94
C ARG A 519 -13.66 -6.21 -14.62
N ARG A 520 -14.90 -6.38 -15.08
CA ARG A 520 -15.68 -5.29 -15.72
C ARG A 520 -15.95 -4.16 -14.74
N GLU A 521 -16.33 -4.49 -13.51
CA GLU A 521 -16.53 -3.50 -12.45
C GLU A 521 -15.24 -2.71 -12.17
N THR A 522 -14.12 -3.41 -12.01
CA THR A 522 -12.82 -2.79 -11.75
C THR A 522 -12.38 -1.88 -12.91
N ALA A 523 -12.50 -2.34 -14.16
CA ALA A 523 -12.17 -1.54 -15.33
C ALA A 523 -13.07 -0.29 -15.45
N ALA A 524 -14.37 -0.42 -15.22
CA ALA A 524 -15.31 0.71 -15.23
C ALA A 524 -14.98 1.72 -14.12
N ARG A 525 -14.66 1.25 -12.91
CA ARG A 525 -14.25 2.10 -11.78
C ARG A 525 -12.99 2.89 -12.10
N LEU A 526 -11.94 2.23 -12.59
CA LEU A 526 -10.70 2.90 -12.96
C LEU A 526 -10.92 3.86 -14.13
N LYS A 527 -11.72 3.49 -15.13
CA LYS A 527 -12.05 4.39 -16.23
C LYS A 527 -12.76 5.65 -15.72
N ASN A 528 -13.76 5.50 -14.85
CA ASN A 528 -14.45 6.63 -14.22
C ASN A 528 -13.49 7.52 -13.41
N LEU A 529 -12.55 6.91 -12.68
CA LEU A 529 -11.52 7.64 -11.94
C LEU A 529 -10.65 8.50 -12.85
N PHE A 530 -10.16 7.95 -13.96
CA PHE A 530 -9.30 8.66 -14.91
C PHE A 530 -10.06 9.74 -15.68
N ASP A 531 -11.32 9.48 -16.05
CA ASP A 531 -12.19 10.44 -16.75
C ASP A 531 -12.61 11.62 -15.85
N ASN A 532 -12.67 11.43 -14.53
CA ASN A 532 -13.15 12.42 -13.55
C ASN A 532 -12.09 12.73 -12.46
N ALA A 533 -10.81 12.77 -12.86
CA ALA A 533 -9.68 12.86 -11.95
C ALA A 533 -9.69 14.10 -11.03
N ASP A 534 -10.29 15.21 -11.49
CA ASP A 534 -10.44 16.46 -10.75
C ASP A 534 -11.46 16.35 -9.59
N ARG A 535 -12.28 15.30 -9.57
CA ARG A 535 -13.32 15.03 -8.56
C ARG A 535 -13.09 13.69 -7.90
N ILE A 536 -11.85 13.42 -7.47
CA ILE A 536 -11.44 12.11 -6.93
C ILE A 536 -12.38 11.55 -5.85
N ARG A 537 -12.97 12.40 -5.00
CA ARG A 537 -13.92 11.94 -3.97
C ARG A 537 -15.16 11.30 -4.57
N GLU A 538 -15.71 11.93 -5.60
CA GLU A 538 -16.89 11.44 -6.30
C GLU A 538 -16.52 10.26 -7.20
N ALA A 539 -15.39 10.36 -7.90
CA ALA A 539 -14.94 9.33 -8.83
C ALA A 539 -14.54 8.02 -8.11
N ALA A 540 -14.13 8.11 -6.85
CA ALA A 540 -13.80 6.99 -5.99
C ALA A 540 -14.99 6.47 -5.15
N ASP A 541 -16.20 6.97 -5.37
CA ASP A 541 -17.41 6.65 -4.60
C ASP A 541 -17.21 6.77 -3.08
N LEU A 542 -16.47 7.79 -2.64
CA LEU A 542 -16.22 7.98 -1.21
C LEU A 542 -17.53 8.33 -0.48
N PRO A 543 -17.77 7.78 0.72
CA PRO A 543 -18.98 8.08 1.48
C PRO A 543 -19.08 9.59 1.74
N ASP A 544 -20.27 10.14 1.46
CA ASP A 544 -20.63 11.48 1.90
C ASP A 544 -20.51 11.55 3.42
N ARG A 545 -19.80 12.56 3.90
CA ARG A 545 -19.74 12.84 5.33
C ARG A 545 -20.73 13.96 5.59
N GLU A 546 -21.64 13.74 6.52
CA GLU A 546 -22.45 14.85 7.04
C GLU A 546 -21.48 15.94 7.52
N PRO A 547 -21.66 17.20 7.07
CA PRO A 547 -20.91 18.31 7.65
C PRO A 547 -21.27 18.39 9.14
N PRO A 548 -20.31 18.81 10.00
CA PRO A 548 -20.48 18.84 11.45
C PRO A 548 -21.68 19.66 11.92
#